data_AF-A0A0L0MA18-F1
#
_entry.id   AF-A0A0L0MA18-F1
#
_cell.length_a   1.000
_cell.length_b   1.000
_cell.length_c   1.000
_cell.angle_alpha   90.00
_cell.angle_beta   90.00
_cell.angle_gamma   90.00
#
_symmetry.space_group_name_H-M   'P 1'
#
loop_
_entity.id
_entity.type
_entity.pdbx_description
1 polymer ?
#
loop_
_entity_poly.entity_id
_entity_poly.type
_entity_poly.pdbx_seq_one_letter_code
_entity_poly.pdbx_strand_id
1 'polypeptide(L)'
;MCVRGCHDSSMREQAMRPLWVECQHFEAFSAARAVLRSTTPGRGEPTVPRARRSIRHNLGFVLTPSPMKLRAFAAICAAAISASISFATPAWSADAAAAPDTARWVSAWGTALQSIPQMAELPALYRAPDVAGRTVRQVIYPQITGKQMRLRISNLYGTEPLVVESMSVARAVSGSNAAIRAGSARPVLFGGRKSVTVAPGAQATSDPVAFDVTAFQPVAVSSFVGKEQKLVAWHRVASQVNYVSTPGDHTDDASAGAFRSRFTQYAWLSNVSVESPSAQSVIAIGDSITDGMRSSLNANRRWTDALAKRIEKDGGGQTTVVNVGISGNRLLSNSPCYGEALVNRFERDALRQYSVRAIVVLIGINDINFAAMPARAGLDCDTPHTQVNADALERGYQRLIAQAHQRGVKIYGATLTPASLPPDREAIRTAVNASIRSSCAFDGVIDFDQALRDPAQPSVLQRRYDSGDHVHPSDAGYAAMAAAVPLEVVVGRGKSGQ
;
A
#
# COMPACT_ATOMS: atom_id res chain seq x y z
N MET A 1 9.41 -29.23 -7.25
CA MET A 1 8.81 -30.40 -7.95
C MET A 1 7.50 -30.77 -7.25
N CYS A 2 6.40 -30.07 -7.59
CA CYS A 2 5.02 -30.46 -7.28
C CYS A 2 4.13 -29.90 -8.40
N VAL A 3 4.24 -30.52 -9.57
CA VAL A 3 3.25 -30.41 -10.65
C VAL A 3 2.98 -31.85 -11.08
N ARG A 4 2.13 -32.54 -10.32
CA ARG A 4 1.41 -33.78 -10.66
C ARG A 4 0.76 -34.31 -9.39
N GLY A 5 -0.57 -34.33 -9.36
CA GLY A 5 -1.29 -34.93 -8.24
C GLY A 5 -2.76 -34.56 -8.14
N CYS A 6 -3.48 -34.50 -9.26
CA CYS A 6 -4.96 -34.50 -9.23
C CYS A 6 -5.48 -35.42 -10.34
N HIS A 7 -5.16 -36.71 -10.22
CA HIS A 7 -6.02 -37.76 -10.74
C HIS A 7 -6.05 -38.90 -9.73
N ASP A 8 -7.27 -39.11 -9.23
CA ASP A 8 -7.83 -40.36 -8.73
C ASP A 8 -7.52 -40.84 -7.29
N SER A 9 -8.52 -41.56 -6.77
CA SER A 9 -8.60 -42.41 -5.57
C SER A 9 -9.03 -41.84 -4.20
N SER A 10 -10.35 -41.96 -3.99
CA SER A 10 -11.10 -42.56 -2.86
C SER A 10 -10.44 -42.90 -1.51
N MET A 11 -11.20 -42.50 -0.46
CA MET A 11 -11.37 -43.02 0.91
C MET A 11 -10.47 -44.14 1.45
N ARG A 12 -9.97 -43.95 2.68
CA ARG A 12 -10.24 -44.84 3.84
C ARG A 12 -9.89 -44.18 5.18
N GLU A 13 -10.84 -44.26 6.11
CA GLU A 13 -10.72 -43.94 7.53
C GLU A 13 -9.75 -44.87 8.27
N GLN A 14 -9.09 -44.36 9.32
CA GLN A 14 -8.88 -45.12 10.56
C GLN A 14 -8.59 -44.18 11.73
N ALA A 15 -9.27 -44.46 12.84
CA ALA A 15 -9.29 -43.72 14.10
C ALA A 15 -8.42 -44.38 15.18
N MET A 16 -7.94 -43.59 16.16
CA MET A 16 -7.77 -43.89 17.61
C MET A 16 -7.00 -42.71 18.26
N ARG A 17 -7.64 -41.81 19.03
CA ARG A 17 -7.97 -41.79 20.49
C ARG A 17 -6.80 -41.44 21.44
N PRO A 18 -7.07 -40.73 22.56
CA PRO A 18 -6.23 -39.64 23.09
C PRO A 18 -5.54 -39.97 24.43
N LEU A 19 -4.54 -39.18 24.81
CA LEU A 19 -4.03 -39.13 26.19
C LEU A 19 -4.09 -37.69 26.72
N TRP A 20 -4.88 -37.56 27.77
CA TRP A 20 -5.00 -36.41 28.67
C TRP A 20 -3.93 -36.48 29.75
N VAL A 21 -3.26 -35.37 30.08
CA VAL A 21 -2.79 -35.06 31.43
C VAL A 21 -2.87 -33.54 31.65
N GLU A 22 -3.51 -33.18 32.76
CA GLU A 22 -3.77 -31.81 33.24
C GLU A 22 -2.55 -31.13 33.89
N CYS A 23 -2.57 -29.80 33.73
CA CYS A 23 -2.12 -28.69 34.58
C CYS A 23 -1.39 -28.95 35.92
N GLN A 24 -0.35 -28.14 36.18
CA GLN A 24 -0.40 -27.01 37.14
C GLN A 24 1.01 -26.38 37.29
N HIS A 25 1.12 -25.05 37.14
CA HIS A 25 1.63 -24.11 38.16
C HIS A 25 1.99 -22.75 37.53
N PHE A 26 1.37 -21.71 38.09
CA PHE A 26 1.54 -20.28 37.83
C PHE A 26 2.14 -19.70 39.12
N GLU A 27 3.15 -18.83 39.04
CA GLU A 27 3.45 -17.74 39.98
C GLU A 27 4.55 -16.88 39.33
N ALA A 28 4.28 -15.64 38.89
CA ALA A 28 4.12 -14.40 39.65
C ALA A 28 5.44 -13.61 39.72
N PHE A 29 5.44 -12.38 39.18
CA PHE A 29 6.07 -11.22 39.84
C PHE A 29 5.49 -9.91 39.26
N SER A 30 4.72 -9.23 40.11
CA SER A 30 4.42 -7.81 40.03
C SER A 30 4.93 -7.18 41.31
N ALA A 31 5.71 -6.10 41.21
CA ALA A 31 5.98 -5.20 42.33
C ALA A 31 6.33 -3.80 41.83
N ALA A 32 5.45 -2.83 42.09
CA ALA A 32 5.77 -1.63 42.88
C ALA A 32 4.63 -0.58 42.84
N ARG A 33 3.90 -0.49 43.96
CA ARG A 33 3.27 0.73 44.54
C ARG A 33 3.90 0.84 45.94
N ALA A 34 4.04 1.94 46.65
CA ALA A 34 3.66 3.35 46.59
C ALA A 34 4.39 4.02 47.78
N VAL A 35 4.54 5.35 47.83
CA VAL A 35 4.37 6.13 49.08
C VAL A 35 3.87 7.54 48.75
N LEU A 36 2.80 7.92 49.44
CA LEU A 36 2.18 9.25 49.54
C LEU A 36 2.56 9.91 50.87
N ARG A 37 2.54 11.26 50.89
CA ARG A 37 2.07 12.18 51.95
C ARG A 37 2.54 13.60 51.55
N SER A 38 1.89 14.74 51.77
CA SER A 38 0.54 15.20 52.16
C SER A 38 0.77 16.65 52.64
N THR A 39 0.07 17.66 52.11
CA THR A 39 -0.36 18.88 52.86
C THR A 39 -1.24 19.79 51.96
N THR A 40 -2.38 20.21 52.49
CA THR A 40 -3.33 21.25 52.03
C THR A 40 -3.42 22.35 53.11
N PRO A 41 -4.18 23.46 52.98
CA PRO A 41 -4.80 24.13 51.82
C PRO A 41 -4.57 25.67 51.78
N GLY A 42 -4.96 26.34 50.68
CA GLY A 42 -5.09 27.79 50.60
C GLY A 42 -6.27 28.21 49.71
N ARG A 43 -7.18 29.02 50.26
CA ARG A 43 -8.39 29.57 49.62
C ARG A 43 -8.05 30.64 48.58
N GLY A 44 -8.89 30.76 47.56
CA GLY A 44 -8.96 31.93 46.67
C GLY A 44 -9.94 31.73 45.51
N GLU A 45 -11.17 32.22 45.67
CA GLU A 45 -12.06 32.56 44.54
C GLU A 45 -11.45 33.76 43.76
N PRO A 46 -11.73 33.90 42.45
CA PRO A 46 -12.82 34.81 42.08
C PRO A 46 -13.70 34.37 40.91
N THR A 47 -14.92 34.92 40.96
CA THR A 47 -16.03 34.92 40.03
C THR A 47 -15.78 35.78 38.78
N VAL A 48 -16.19 35.32 37.58
CA VAL A 48 -16.51 36.15 36.39
C VAL A 48 -17.61 35.46 35.55
N PRO A 49 -18.61 36.19 34.99
CA PRO A 49 -19.93 35.64 34.71
C PRO A 49 -20.19 35.20 33.25
N ARG A 50 -21.14 34.27 33.11
CA ARG A 50 -21.81 33.84 31.88
C ARG A 50 -22.71 34.95 31.34
N ALA A 51 -22.45 35.43 30.12
CA ALA A 51 -23.41 36.21 29.35
C ALA A 51 -24.30 35.29 28.50
N ARG A 52 -25.58 35.18 28.87
CA ARG A 52 -26.65 34.70 28.00
C ARG A 52 -27.24 35.91 27.27
N ARG A 53 -27.27 35.91 25.93
CA ARG A 53 -28.15 36.80 25.15
C ARG A 53 -29.37 36.02 24.71
N SER A 54 -30.53 36.44 25.21
CA SER A 54 -31.85 36.06 24.72
C SER A 54 -32.19 36.92 23.50
N ILE A 55 -32.86 36.31 22.52
CA ILE A 55 -33.56 37.01 21.44
C ILE A 55 -35.01 36.56 21.52
N ARG A 56 -35.93 37.48 21.78
CA ARG A 56 -37.37 37.36 21.50
C ARG A 56 -37.80 38.64 20.78
N HIS A 57 -38.18 38.50 19.51
CA HIS A 57 -39.55 38.48 18.95
C HIS A 57 -40.08 39.88 18.61
N ASN A 58 -40.42 40.06 17.34
CA ASN A 58 -41.64 40.78 16.96
C ASN A 58 -42.25 40.14 15.71
N LEU A 59 -43.54 39.82 15.85
CA LEU A 59 -44.53 39.49 14.81
C LEU A 59 -44.63 40.67 13.82
N GLY A 60 -45.12 40.54 12.59
CA GLY A 60 -45.80 39.49 11.84
C GLY A 60 -46.46 40.15 10.63
N PHE A 61 -46.72 39.43 9.56
CA PHE A 61 -47.85 39.71 8.66
C PHE A 61 -48.08 38.48 7.78
N VAL A 62 -49.29 37.92 7.88
CA VAL A 62 -49.81 36.84 7.05
C VAL A 62 -50.64 37.50 5.96
N LEU A 63 -50.37 37.18 4.69
CA LEU A 63 -51.27 37.44 3.57
C LEU A 63 -51.33 36.19 2.69
N THR A 64 -52.49 35.55 2.72
CA THR A 64 -52.96 34.53 1.77
C THR A 64 -53.36 35.19 0.45
N PRO A 65 -53.04 34.62 -0.73
CA PRO A 65 -53.65 35.05 -1.98
C PRO A 65 -54.87 34.19 -2.37
N SER A 66 -55.98 34.86 -2.68
CA SER A 66 -57.16 34.33 -3.38
C SER A 66 -56.89 34.13 -4.88
N PRO A 67 -57.68 33.28 -5.59
CA PRO A 67 -57.39 32.83 -6.95
C PRO A 67 -58.21 33.58 -8.01
N MET A 68 -57.57 34.07 -9.07
CA MET A 68 -58.09 34.37 -10.43
C MET A 68 -56.97 35.16 -11.15
N LYS A 69 -56.49 34.85 -12.35
CA LYS A 69 -57.16 34.33 -13.53
C LYS A 69 -56.18 33.46 -14.34
N LEU A 70 -56.57 32.20 -14.50
CA LEU A 70 -56.07 31.29 -15.52
C LEU A 70 -56.46 31.85 -16.91
N ARG A 71 -55.60 31.64 -17.92
CA ARG A 71 -55.77 31.96 -19.36
C ARG A 71 -55.25 33.33 -19.85
N ALA A 72 -53.95 33.59 -19.65
CA ALA A 72 -53.20 34.49 -20.56
C ALA A 72 -51.66 34.31 -20.51
N PHE A 73 -51.12 33.27 -19.85
CA PHE A 73 -49.67 33.05 -19.71
C PHE A 73 -49.17 31.69 -20.23
N ALA A 74 -49.98 31.00 -21.04
CA ALA A 74 -49.62 29.70 -21.61
C ALA A 74 -48.94 29.78 -23.00
N ALA A 75 -48.65 30.97 -23.52
CA ALA A 75 -48.12 31.13 -24.88
C ALA A 75 -46.78 31.90 -25.00
N ILE A 76 -46.14 32.26 -23.88
CA ILE A 76 -44.83 32.98 -23.89
C ILE A 76 -43.71 32.19 -23.16
N CYS A 77 -44.02 31.08 -22.49
CA CYS A 77 -43.00 30.19 -21.91
C CYS A 77 -42.56 29.03 -22.82
N ALA A 78 -43.13 28.90 -24.03
CA ALA A 78 -42.82 27.81 -24.97
C ALA A 78 -41.73 28.16 -26.01
N ALA A 79 -41.20 29.39 -26.02
CA ALA A 79 -40.15 29.82 -26.97
C ALA A 79 -38.87 30.38 -26.31
N ALA A 80 -38.77 30.35 -24.97
CA ALA A 80 -37.59 30.77 -24.22
C ALA A 80 -36.97 29.64 -23.35
N ILE A 81 -37.37 28.39 -23.59
CA ILE A 81 -36.83 27.18 -22.93
C ILE A 81 -36.08 26.27 -23.93
N SER A 82 -35.98 26.68 -25.20
CA SER A 82 -35.32 25.90 -26.26
C SER A 82 -33.97 26.46 -26.73
N ALA A 83 -33.37 27.41 -26.02
CA ALA A 83 -32.04 27.92 -26.35
C ALA A 83 -31.15 28.06 -25.11
N SER A 84 -30.14 27.20 -25.04
CA SER A 84 -28.96 27.28 -24.17
C SER A 84 -29.08 26.62 -22.78
N ILE A 85 -29.62 25.40 -22.73
CA ILE A 85 -29.09 24.42 -21.78
C ILE A 85 -27.70 24.01 -22.30
N SER A 86 -26.69 24.83 -22.02
CA SER A 86 -25.31 24.38 -22.04
C SER A 86 -25.17 23.43 -20.86
N PHE A 87 -25.45 22.15 -21.09
CA PHE A 87 -24.96 21.11 -20.21
C PHE A 87 -23.44 21.26 -20.18
N ALA A 88 -22.92 21.80 -19.07
CA ALA A 88 -21.57 21.51 -18.65
C ALA A 88 -21.56 20.00 -18.39
N THR A 89 -21.25 19.24 -19.44
CA THR A 89 -20.84 17.86 -19.29
C THR A 89 -19.74 17.86 -18.24
N PRO A 90 -19.83 17.07 -17.15
CA PRO A 90 -18.63 16.81 -16.39
C PRO A 90 -17.66 16.24 -17.41
N ALA A 91 -16.59 16.99 -17.67
CA ALA A 91 -15.45 16.44 -18.37
C ALA A 91 -14.90 15.38 -17.42
N TRP A 92 -15.47 14.17 -17.49
CA TRP A 92 -14.62 13.00 -17.44
C TRP A 92 -13.53 13.31 -18.44
N SER A 93 -12.36 13.66 -17.93
CA SER A 93 -11.14 13.45 -18.66
C SER A 93 -11.12 11.95 -18.90
N ALA A 94 -11.78 11.52 -19.97
CA ALA A 94 -11.29 10.41 -20.75
C ALA A 94 -9.81 10.72 -20.90
N ASP A 95 -8.96 9.81 -20.42
CA ASP A 95 -7.54 9.82 -20.73
C ASP A 95 -7.44 10.28 -22.18
N ALA A 96 -6.89 11.48 -22.40
CA ALA A 96 -6.65 11.96 -23.74
C ALA A 96 -5.89 10.83 -24.40
N ALA A 97 -6.53 10.13 -25.34
CA ALA A 97 -6.02 8.90 -25.88
C ALA A 97 -4.69 9.23 -26.52
N ALA A 98 -3.62 8.99 -25.77
CA ALA A 98 -2.28 9.03 -26.27
C ALA A 98 -2.26 8.11 -27.47
N ALA A 99 -1.60 8.54 -28.56
CA ALA A 99 -1.35 7.70 -29.72
C ALA A 99 -0.96 6.28 -29.23
N PRO A 100 -1.44 5.20 -29.89
CA PRO A 100 -1.22 3.85 -29.44
C PRO A 100 0.28 3.67 -29.17
N ASP A 101 0.60 3.53 -27.89
CA ASP A 101 1.97 3.44 -27.44
C ASP A 101 2.51 2.09 -27.89
N THR A 102 3.23 2.09 -29.00
CA THR A 102 3.89 0.89 -29.53
C THR A 102 5.02 0.45 -28.60
N ALA A 103 5.47 1.32 -27.70
CA ALA A 103 6.43 0.99 -26.66
C ALA A 103 5.73 0.22 -25.52
N ARG A 104 6.19 -1.00 -25.29
CA ARG A 104 5.72 -1.80 -24.15
C ARG A 104 6.51 -1.44 -22.91
N TRP A 105 5.81 -0.84 -21.96
CA TRP A 105 6.30 -0.51 -20.63
C TRP A 105 6.18 -1.71 -19.69
N VAL A 106 7.12 -1.85 -18.78
CA VAL A 106 7.07 -2.78 -17.65
C VAL A 106 7.26 -2.02 -16.35
N SER A 107 6.50 -2.37 -15.31
CA SER A 107 6.72 -1.79 -13.98
C SER A 107 8.08 -2.24 -13.45
N ALA A 108 9.03 -1.33 -13.33
CA ALA A 108 10.39 -1.60 -12.86
C ALA A 108 10.55 -1.38 -11.35
N TRP A 109 9.71 -0.53 -10.78
CA TRP A 109 9.56 -0.27 -9.36
C TRP A 109 8.14 0.24 -9.09
N GLY A 110 7.62 0.04 -7.89
CA GLY A 110 6.32 0.57 -7.49
C GLY A 110 6.07 0.40 -6.01
N THR A 111 5.01 1.05 -5.54
CA THR A 111 4.52 0.94 -4.16
C THR A 111 3.03 1.26 -4.10
N ALA A 112 2.33 0.73 -3.10
CA ALA A 112 0.98 1.17 -2.79
C ALA A 112 1.00 2.32 -1.79
N LEU A 113 0.13 3.31 -1.98
CA LEU A 113 -0.08 4.41 -1.04
C LEU A 113 -1.28 4.11 -0.14
N GLN A 114 -1.25 4.67 1.06
CA GLN A 114 -2.36 4.70 2.02
C GLN A 114 -2.55 6.13 2.52
N SER A 115 -3.78 6.49 2.87
CA SER A 115 -4.04 7.77 3.52
C SER A 115 -3.32 7.87 4.86
N ILE A 116 -2.89 9.07 5.18
CA ILE A 116 -2.52 9.43 6.55
C ILE A 116 -3.82 9.70 7.30
N PRO A 117 -4.02 9.17 8.52
CA PRO A 117 -5.23 9.45 9.29
C PRO A 117 -5.48 10.96 9.41
N GLN A 118 -6.72 11.39 9.25
CA GLN A 118 -7.09 12.81 9.31
C GLN A 118 -7.72 13.10 10.68
N MET A 119 -6.92 13.58 11.62
CA MET A 119 -7.37 13.96 12.97
C MET A 119 -6.57 15.16 13.48
N ALA A 120 -7.15 15.93 14.40
CA ALA A 120 -6.54 17.14 14.93
C ALA A 120 -5.18 16.87 15.62
N GLU A 121 -5.09 15.79 16.40
CA GLU A 121 -3.90 15.42 17.15
C GLU A 121 -3.36 14.07 16.69
N LEU A 122 -2.58 14.09 15.60
CA LEU A 122 -1.93 12.88 15.10
C LEU A 122 -0.81 12.41 16.05
N PRO A 123 -0.77 11.11 16.40
CA PRO A 123 0.38 10.52 17.06
C PRO A 123 1.65 10.77 16.23
N ALA A 124 2.80 10.94 16.90
CA ALA A 124 4.06 11.28 16.25
C ALA A 124 4.42 10.34 15.07
N LEU A 125 4.08 9.06 15.20
CA LEU A 125 4.32 8.03 14.19
C LEU A 125 3.53 8.23 12.88
N TYR A 126 2.49 9.07 12.88
CA TYR A 126 1.67 9.41 11.72
C TYR A 126 1.86 10.86 11.25
N ARG A 127 2.81 11.61 11.83
CA ARG A 127 3.09 12.98 11.39
C ARG A 127 3.96 12.95 10.14
N ALA A 128 3.46 13.54 9.05
CA ALA A 128 4.22 13.76 7.84
C ALA A 128 5.30 14.84 8.02
N PRO A 129 6.41 14.78 7.27
CA PRO A 129 7.33 15.91 7.18
C PRO A 129 6.65 17.14 6.55
N ASP A 130 7.15 18.33 6.89
CA ASP A 130 6.75 19.57 6.21
C ASP A 130 7.36 19.61 4.80
N VAL A 131 6.50 19.54 3.78
CA VAL A 131 6.88 19.48 2.36
C VAL A 131 6.55 20.75 1.60
N ALA A 132 5.83 21.69 2.21
CA ALA A 132 5.30 22.86 1.51
C ALA A 132 6.46 23.72 0.93
N GLY A 133 6.42 24.00 -0.37
CA GLY A 133 7.46 24.80 -1.04
C GLY A 133 8.86 24.19 -0.94
N ARG A 134 8.98 22.87 -0.86
CA ARG A 134 10.25 22.14 -0.71
C ARG A 134 10.37 21.02 -1.74
N THR A 135 11.59 20.54 -1.91
CA THR A 135 11.89 19.38 -2.74
C THR A 135 11.88 18.11 -1.89
N VAL A 136 11.07 17.13 -2.28
CA VAL A 136 11.09 15.77 -1.73
C VAL A 136 11.92 14.89 -2.65
N ARG A 137 13.03 14.33 -2.14
CA ARG A 137 13.92 13.43 -2.89
C ARG A 137 13.82 12.01 -2.36
N GLN A 138 13.41 11.11 -3.24
CA GLN A 138 13.13 9.71 -2.92
C GLN A 138 14.10 8.80 -3.67
N VAL A 139 14.68 7.82 -2.98
CA VAL A 139 15.60 6.86 -3.57
C VAL A 139 14.85 5.57 -3.89
N ILE A 140 14.93 5.11 -5.14
CA ILE A 140 14.28 3.89 -5.62
C ILE A 140 15.29 2.99 -6.35
N TYR A 141 14.91 1.73 -6.54
CA TYR A 141 15.73 0.71 -7.19
C TYR A 141 14.92 0.01 -8.29
N PRO A 142 14.91 0.56 -9.52
CA PRO A 142 14.31 -0.12 -10.66
C PRO A 142 14.98 -1.48 -10.89
N GLN A 143 14.20 -2.51 -11.17
CA GLN A 143 14.70 -3.89 -11.26
C GLN A 143 14.99 -4.35 -12.69
N ILE A 144 14.91 -3.43 -13.66
CA ILE A 144 15.21 -3.73 -15.06
C ILE A 144 15.95 -2.58 -15.72
N THR A 145 16.84 -2.96 -16.64
CA THR A 145 17.63 -2.02 -17.44
C THR A 145 16.83 -1.53 -18.63
N GLY A 146 16.98 -0.25 -18.97
CA GLY A 146 16.35 0.36 -20.13
C GLY A 146 16.85 1.78 -20.39
N LYS A 147 16.37 2.38 -21.49
CA LYS A 147 16.81 3.70 -21.97
C LYS A 147 15.82 4.82 -21.69
N GLN A 148 14.58 4.45 -21.36
CA GLN A 148 13.51 5.37 -21.05
C GLN A 148 12.77 4.90 -19.81
N MET A 149 12.31 5.86 -19.01
CA MET A 149 11.43 5.60 -17.88
C MET A 149 10.22 6.55 -17.88
N ARG A 150 9.12 6.11 -17.29
CA ARG A 150 7.95 6.93 -16.96
C ARG A 150 7.64 6.82 -15.48
N LEU A 151 7.08 7.89 -14.94
CA LEU A 151 6.75 8.00 -13.53
C LEU A 151 5.25 8.22 -13.38
N ARG A 152 4.61 7.50 -12.46
CA ARG A 152 3.21 7.72 -12.09
C ARG A 152 3.11 8.29 -10.69
N ILE A 153 2.64 9.52 -10.59
CA ILE A 153 2.32 10.19 -9.33
C ILE A 153 0.82 10.09 -9.03
N SER A 154 0.48 10.09 -7.75
CA SER A 154 -0.88 9.83 -7.29
C SER A 154 -1.33 10.83 -6.22
N ASN A 155 -2.52 11.39 -6.44
CA ASN A 155 -3.27 12.20 -5.49
C ASN A 155 -4.62 11.53 -5.13
N LEU A 156 -4.67 10.19 -5.19
CA LEU A 156 -5.92 9.43 -5.01
C LEU A 156 -6.59 9.65 -3.66
N TYR A 157 -5.78 9.84 -2.62
CA TYR A 157 -6.24 10.08 -1.25
C TYR A 157 -6.25 11.56 -0.86
N GLY A 158 -5.87 12.45 -1.79
CA GLY A 158 -5.87 13.89 -1.54
C GLY A 158 -7.26 14.49 -1.69
N THR A 159 -7.56 15.46 -0.83
CA THR A 159 -8.77 16.29 -0.92
C THR A 159 -8.51 17.64 -1.60
N GLU A 160 -7.23 18.01 -1.77
CA GLU A 160 -6.76 19.22 -2.44
C GLU A 160 -5.90 18.84 -3.66
N PRO A 161 -5.77 19.72 -4.66
CA PRO A 161 -4.86 19.48 -5.78
C PRO A 161 -3.42 19.25 -5.32
N LEU A 162 -2.75 18.24 -5.91
CA LEU A 162 -1.31 18.05 -5.77
C LEU A 162 -0.60 18.88 -6.83
N VAL A 163 0.12 19.91 -6.39
CA VAL A 163 0.90 20.79 -7.27
C VAL A 163 2.38 20.39 -7.22
N VAL A 164 2.87 19.84 -8.33
CA VAL A 164 4.30 19.57 -8.55
C VAL A 164 4.81 20.61 -9.54
N GLU A 165 5.67 21.51 -9.06
CA GLU A 165 6.18 22.65 -9.83
C GLU A 165 7.32 22.20 -10.76
N SER A 166 8.16 21.28 -10.30
CA SER A 166 9.20 20.63 -11.09
C SER A 166 9.51 19.24 -10.53
N MET A 167 10.00 18.36 -11.40
CA MET A 167 10.40 17.01 -11.03
C MET A 167 11.60 16.57 -11.86
N SER A 168 12.52 15.82 -11.26
CA SER A 168 13.68 15.27 -11.96
C SER A 168 14.01 13.84 -11.50
N VAL A 169 14.68 13.10 -12.37
CA VAL A 169 15.33 11.83 -12.04
C VAL A 169 16.83 11.96 -12.21
N ALA A 170 17.61 11.35 -11.32
CA ALA A 170 19.06 11.40 -11.34
C ALA A 170 19.68 10.11 -10.81
N ARG A 171 20.96 9.88 -11.14
CA ARG A 171 21.71 8.76 -10.55
C ARG A 171 22.08 9.14 -9.11
N ALA A 172 21.57 8.41 -8.13
CA ALA A 172 21.97 8.63 -6.75
C ALA A 172 23.44 8.18 -6.55
N VAL A 173 24.19 8.90 -5.71
CA VAL A 173 25.58 8.50 -5.37
C VAL A 173 25.57 7.25 -4.50
N SER A 174 24.58 7.12 -3.61
CA SER A 174 24.35 5.89 -2.84
C SER A 174 22.89 5.77 -2.44
N GLY A 175 22.52 4.59 -1.91
CA GLY A 175 21.22 4.34 -1.31
C GLY A 175 20.93 5.07 0.01
N SER A 176 21.96 5.66 0.64
CA SER A 176 21.90 6.16 2.02
C SER A 176 22.28 7.64 2.14
N ASN A 177 22.33 8.37 1.02
CA ASN A 177 22.52 9.82 1.00
C ASN A 177 21.62 10.49 -0.05
N ALA A 178 21.45 11.80 0.07
CA ALA A 178 20.65 12.59 -0.87
C ALA A 178 21.45 13.08 -2.10
N ALA A 179 22.75 12.79 -2.18
CA ALA A 179 23.60 13.30 -3.26
C ALA A 179 23.33 12.56 -4.56
N ILE A 180 23.40 13.29 -5.67
CA ILE A 180 23.24 12.74 -7.01
C ILE A 180 24.52 12.98 -7.81
N ARG A 181 24.79 12.13 -8.81
CA ARG A 181 25.93 12.31 -9.71
C ARG A 181 25.73 13.60 -10.50
N ALA A 182 26.70 14.51 -10.44
CA ALA A 182 26.65 15.77 -11.19
C ALA A 182 26.40 15.53 -12.68
N GLY A 183 25.51 16.33 -13.29
CA GLY A 183 25.11 16.21 -14.70
C GLY A 183 24.18 15.04 -15.04
N SER A 184 23.79 14.21 -14.06
CA SER A 184 22.90 13.07 -14.30
C SER A 184 21.40 13.39 -14.20
N ALA A 185 21.05 14.56 -13.67
CA ALA A 185 19.66 14.98 -13.54
C ALA A 185 18.99 15.13 -14.91
N ARG A 186 17.77 14.63 -15.04
CA ARG A 186 16.91 14.77 -16.21
C ARG A 186 15.53 15.25 -15.77
N PRO A 187 14.98 16.29 -16.41
CA PRO A 187 13.65 16.78 -16.06
C PRO A 187 12.60 15.72 -16.41
N VAL A 188 11.60 15.61 -15.55
CA VAL A 188 10.37 14.84 -15.78
C VAL A 188 9.30 15.82 -16.24
N LEU A 189 8.69 15.55 -17.40
CA LEU A 189 7.66 16.40 -17.99
C LEU A 189 6.29 15.72 -17.96
N PHE A 190 5.23 16.51 -18.03
CA PHE A 190 3.84 16.06 -18.11
C PHE A 190 3.11 16.79 -19.24
N GLY A 191 2.90 16.12 -20.37
CA GLY A 191 2.34 16.75 -21.57
C GLY A 191 3.22 17.89 -22.08
N GLY A 192 4.54 17.72 -22.05
CA GLY A 192 5.56 18.69 -22.45
C GLY A 192 5.85 19.79 -21.41
N ARG A 193 5.16 19.80 -20.27
CA ARG A 193 5.31 20.84 -19.23
C ARG A 193 6.12 20.35 -18.04
N LYS A 194 6.88 21.25 -17.42
CA LYS A 194 7.66 20.96 -16.20
C LYS A 194 6.79 20.79 -14.96
N SER A 195 5.68 21.51 -14.90
CA SER A 195 4.74 21.46 -13.79
C SER A 195 3.49 20.65 -14.13
N VAL A 196 2.89 20.08 -13.09
CA VAL A 196 1.62 19.36 -13.17
C VAL A 196 0.79 19.60 -11.91
N THR A 197 -0.51 19.80 -12.11
CA THR A 197 -1.50 19.83 -11.04
C THR A 197 -2.37 18.59 -11.16
N VAL A 198 -2.32 17.71 -10.18
CA VAL A 198 -3.12 16.47 -10.13
C VAL A 198 -4.33 16.70 -9.24
N ALA A 199 -5.53 16.62 -9.83
CA ALA A 199 -6.78 16.81 -9.10
C ALA A 199 -6.94 15.84 -7.91
N PRO A 200 -7.75 16.19 -6.90
CA PRO A 200 -8.18 15.24 -5.86
C PRO A 200 -8.71 13.95 -6.49
N GLY A 201 -8.29 12.80 -5.98
CA GLY A 201 -8.75 11.50 -6.49
C GLY A 201 -8.14 11.09 -7.83
N ALA A 202 -7.16 11.83 -8.37
CA ALA A 202 -6.56 11.56 -9.67
C ALA A 202 -5.11 11.04 -9.59
N GLN A 203 -4.60 10.61 -10.74
CA GLN A 203 -3.20 10.24 -10.95
C GLN A 203 -2.68 10.94 -12.22
N ALA A 204 -1.37 11.07 -12.34
CA ALA A 204 -0.72 11.56 -13.55
C ALA A 204 0.49 10.68 -13.89
N THR A 205 0.63 10.37 -15.18
CA THR A 205 1.81 9.68 -15.72
C THR A 205 2.63 10.70 -16.51
N SER A 206 3.95 10.69 -16.31
CA SER A 206 4.87 11.57 -17.02
C SER A 206 4.99 11.20 -18.49
N ASP A 207 5.52 12.14 -19.27
CA ASP A 207 6.11 11.84 -20.57
C ASP A 207 7.30 10.86 -20.40
N PRO A 208 7.72 10.14 -21.46
CA PRO A 208 8.97 9.37 -21.42
C PRO A 208 10.18 10.25 -21.09
N VAL A 209 11.00 9.79 -20.14
CA VAL A 209 12.24 10.43 -19.75
C VAL A 209 13.40 9.61 -20.30
N ALA A 210 14.22 10.22 -21.18
CA ALA A 210 15.45 9.61 -21.68
C ALA A 210 16.48 9.50 -20.55
N PHE A 211 16.58 8.31 -19.97
CA PHE A 211 17.42 8.02 -18.81
C PHE A 211 17.89 6.57 -18.86
N ASP A 212 19.21 6.38 -18.87
CA ASP A 212 19.84 5.05 -18.81
C ASP A 212 19.63 4.42 -17.43
N VAL A 213 18.55 3.65 -17.28
CA VAL A 213 18.25 2.87 -16.09
C VAL A 213 19.12 1.63 -16.08
N THR A 214 19.81 1.37 -14.97
CA THR A 214 20.53 0.12 -14.72
C THR A 214 19.81 -0.62 -13.60
N ALA A 215 19.46 -1.88 -13.83
CA ALA A 215 18.78 -2.70 -12.83
C ALA A 215 19.52 -2.67 -11.48
N PHE A 216 18.76 -2.54 -10.39
CA PHE A 216 19.22 -2.53 -9.00
C PHE A 216 20.17 -1.39 -8.62
N GLN A 217 20.40 -0.41 -9.50
CA GLN A 217 21.13 0.80 -9.16
C GLN A 217 20.19 1.87 -8.61
N PRO A 218 20.62 2.64 -7.60
CA PRO A 218 19.75 3.63 -6.96
C PRO A 218 19.50 4.83 -7.88
N VAL A 219 18.23 5.18 -8.04
CA VAL A 219 17.78 6.38 -8.75
C VAL A 219 17.16 7.33 -7.73
N ALA A 220 17.56 8.60 -7.78
CA ALA A 220 16.94 9.67 -7.03
C ALA A 220 15.82 10.29 -7.85
N VAL A 221 14.61 10.35 -7.28
CA VAL A 221 13.44 11.02 -7.83
C VAL A 221 13.15 12.23 -6.98
N SER A 222 13.29 13.43 -7.53
CA SER A 222 13.10 14.69 -6.80
C SER A 222 11.85 15.40 -7.29
N SER A 223 10.97 15.82 -6.39
CA SER A 223 9.75 16.57 -6.69
C SER A 223 9.71 17.86 -5.87
N PHE A 224 9.77 19.01 -6.54
CA PHE A 224 9.52 20.31 -5.92
C PHE A 224 8.02 20.60 -5.95
N VAL A 225 7.43 20.84 -4.79
CA VAL A 225 5.98 20.98 -4.63
C VAL A 225 5.56 22.38 -4.21
N GLY A 226 4.30 22.72 -4.48
CA GLY A 226 3.73 24.04 -4.19
C GLY A 226 3.82 24.44 -2.70
N LYS A 227 3.74 25.76 -2.44
CA LYS A 227 3.91 26.37 -1.10
C LYS A 227 2.85 25.99 -0.08
N GLU A 228 1.71 25.48 -0.54
CA GLU A 228 0.59 25.06 0.29
C GLU A 228 0.48 23.53 0.41
N GLN A 229 1.40 22.79 -0.23
CA GLN A 229 1.30 21.34 -0.33
C GLN A 229 1.43 20.67 1.03
N LYS A 230 0.50 19.76 1.30
CA LYS A 230 0.57 18.83 2.44
C LYS A 230 0.73 17.40 1.93
N LEU A 231 1.47 16.60 2.68
CA LEU A 231 1.52 15.16 2.47
C LEU A 231 0.36 14.53 3.25
N VAL A 232 -0.64 14.04 2.53
CA VAL A 232 -1.88 13.45 3.09
C VAL A 232 -1.99 11.95 2.85
N ALA A 233 -1.08 11.39 2.07
CA ALA A 233 -0.95 9.97 1.81
C ALA A 233 0.50 9.60 1.56
N TRP A 234 0.85 8.38 1.91
CA TRP A 234 2.21 7.87 1.83
C TRP A 234 2.22 6.35 1.66
N HIS A 235 3.37 5.79 1.38
CA HIS A 235 3.65 4.40 1.69
C HIS A 235 4.49 4.37 2.96
N ARG A 236 3.95 3.79 4.04
CA ARG A 236 4.47 4.03 5.39
C ARG A 236 5.73 3.23 5.74
N VAL A 237 5.84 1.97 5.30
CA VAL A 237 6.93 1.06 5.72
C VAL A 237 7.86 0.78 4.53
N ALA A 238 8.42 1.83 3.94
CA ALA A 238 9.31 1.68 2.79
C ALA A 238 10.66 1.03 3.12
N SER A 239 11.09 1.13 4.39
CA SER A 239 12.44 0.76 4.86
C SER A 239 13.55 1.37 4.00
N GLN A 240 13.34 2.60 3.52
CA GLN A 240 14.26 3.37 2.70
C GLN A 240 14.28 4.83 3.17
N VAL A 241 15.47 5.37 3.45
CA VAL A 241 15.65 6.76 3.82
C VAL A 241 15.47 7.64 2.59
N ASN A 242 14.55 8.60 2.72
CA ASN A 242 14.23 9.64 1.76
C ASN A 242 14.40 11.02 2.44
N TYR A 243 14.35 12.09 1.64
CA TYR A 243 14.80 13.40 2.10
C TYR A 243 13.83 14.52 1.73
N VAL A 244 13.80 15.55 2.58
CA VAL A 244 13.15 16.83 2.30
C VAL A 244 14.18 17.95 2.41
N SER A 245 14.16 18.85 1.43
CA SER A 245 15.09 19.98 1.36
C SER A 245 14.71 21.13 2.29
N THR A 246 15.60 22.12 2.39
CA THR A 246 15.24 23.51 2.70
C THR A 246 14.20 24.05 1.71
N PRO A 247 13.46 25.12 2.04
CA PRO A 247 12.53 25.75 1.08
C PRO A 247 13.21 26.10 -0.24
N GLY A 248 12.56 25.77 -1.36
CA GLY A 248 13.07 26.00 -2.71
C GLY A 248 13.13 24.77 -3.60
N ASP A 249 13.36 25.03 -4.88
CA ASP A 249 13.62 24.01 -5.89
C ASP A 249 15.08 23.57 -5.80
N HIS A 250 15.26 22.34 -5.34
CA HIS A 250 16.54 21.65 -5.21
C HIS A 250 16.54 20.35 -6.02
N THR A 251 15.68 20.25 -7.04
CA THR A 251 15.51 19.01 -7.83
C THR A 251 16.82 18.59 -8.50
N ASP A 252 17.61 19.53 -8.99
CA ASP A 252 18.87 19.29 -9.71
C ASP A 252 20.14 19.44 -8.86
N ASP A 253 20.01 19.75 -7.56
CA ASP A 253 21.15 19.91 -6.66
C ASP A 253 21.95 18.61 -6.52
N ALA A 254 23.20 18.63 -6.99
CA ALA A 254 24.11 17.49 -6.90
C ALA A 254 24.50 17.16 -5.45
N SER A 255 24.71 18.20 -4.64
CA SER A 255 25.06 18.09 -3.23
C SER A 255 23.85 17.69 -2.38
N ALA A 256 24.09 16.91 -1.32
CA ALA A 256 23.08 16.62 -0.31
C ALA A 256 22.83 17.82 0.63
N GLY A 257 23.55 18.93 0.48
CA GLY A 257 23.56 20.06 1.42
C GLY A 257 22.19 20.68 1.68
N ALA A 258 21.29 20.74 0.70
CA ALA A 258 19.94 21.28 0.92
C ALA A 258 19.02 20.32 1.70
N PHE A 259 19.33 19.01 1.72
CA PHE A 259 18.46 17.95 2.22
C PHE A 259 18.65 17.69 3.71
N ARG A 260 18.02 18.53 4.54
CA ARG A 260 18.21 18.56 6.00
C ARG A 260 17.30 17.61 6.77
N SER A 261 16.16 17.24 6.20
CA SER A 261 15.19 16.36 6.86
C SER A 261 15.21 14.97 6.23
N ARG A 262 15.13 13.94 7.07
CA ARG A 262 15.06 12.53 6.66
C ARG A 262 13.72 11.95 7.07
N PHE A 263 13.18 11.08 6.24
CA PHE A 263 11.98 10.30 6.52
C PHE A 263 12.11 8.92 5.86
N THR A 264 11.21 7.98 6.17
CA THR A 264 11.34 6.57 5.73
C THR A 264 10.11 6.06 4.99
N GLN A 265 9.33 6.99 4.44
CA GLN A 265 8.11 6.73 3.68
C GLN A 265 8.33 7.07 2.20
N TYR A 266 7.49 6.56 1.31
CA TYR A 266 7.35 7.14 -0.03
C TYR A 266 6.13 8.06 -0.10
N ALA A 267 6.22 9.11 -0.90
CA ALA A 267 5.25 10.18 -1.09
C ALA A 267 4.93 10.31 -2.58
N TRP A 268 3.64 10.28 -2.92
CA TRP A 268 3.03 10.49 -4.24
C TRP A 268 3.43 9.52 -5.37
N LEU A 269 4.70 9.12 -5.47
CA LEU A 269 5.20 8.20 -6.49
C LEU A 269 4.65 6.79 -6.25
N SER A 270 3.90 6.28 -7.22
CA SER A 270 3.22 4.97 -7.14
C SER A 270 3.81 3.94 -8.09
N ASN A 271 4.44 4.37 -9.17
CA ASN A 271 5.07 3.49 -10.14
C ASN A 271 6.21 4.20 -10.87
N VAL A 272 7.23 3.42 -11.20
CA VAL A 272 8.22 3.74 -12.23
C VAL A 272 8.24 2.59 -13.22
N SER A 273 7.91 2.89 -14.48
CA SER A 273 7.96 1.93 -15.57
C SER A 273 9.14 2.23 -16.48
N VAL A 274 9.67 1.17 -17.08
CA VAL A 274 10.80 1.22 -18.01
C VAL A 274 10.36 0.62 -19.33
N GLU A 275 10.78 1.23 -20.43
CA GLU A 275 10.53 0.68 -21.76
C GLU A 275 11.35 -0.61 -21.93
N SER A 276 10.65 -1.74 -22.09
CA SER A 276 11.29 -3.05 -22.25
C SER A 276 10.32 -4.02 -22.95
N PRO A 277 10.47 -4.21 -24.28
CA PRO A 277 9.47 -4.91 -25.09
C PRO A 277 9.17 -6.37 -24.70
N SER A 278 10.14 -7.07 -24.14
CA SER A 278 10.02 -8.48 -23.74
C SER A 278 9.71 -8.69 -22.26
N ALA A 279 9.90 -7.66 -21.43
CA ALA A 279 9.84 -7.83 -20.00
C ALA A 279 8.41 -7.87 -19.47
N GLN A 280 8.26 -8.52 -18.33
CA GLN A 280 6.99 -8.65 -17.61
C GLN A 280 7.17 -8.31 -16.14
N SER A 281 6.05 -8.08 -15.44
CA SER A 281 6.06 -7.84 -14.00
C SER A 281 5.27 -8.92 -13.25
N VAL A 282 5.83 -9.32 -12.12
CA VAL A 282 5.16 -10.06 -11.05
C VAL A 282 4.81 -9.05 -9.97
N ILE A 283 3.56 -9.03 -9.54
CA ILE A 283 3.12 -8.14 -8.48
C ILE A 283 2.99 -8.92 -7.17
N ALA A 284 3.74 -8.52 -6.15
CA ALA A 284 3.56 -9.00 -4.80
C ALA A 284 2.63 -8.04 -4.05
N ILE A 285 1.48 -8.52 -3.60
CA ILE A 285 0.47 -7.71 -2.90
C ILE A 285 0.05 -8.40 -1.59
N GLY A 286 -0.07 -7.60 -0.53
CA GLY A 286 -0.31 -8.16 0.79
C GLY A 286 -0.24 -7.16 1.93
N ASP A 287 0.05 -7.71 3.12
CA ASP A 287 0.23 -6.98 4.38
C ASP A 287 1.70 -6.64 4.69
N SER A 288 2.05 -6.50 5.98
CA SER A 288 3.37 -6.11 6.49
C SER A 288 4.47 -7.11 6.15
N ILE A 289 4.13 -8.38 5.98
CA ILE A 289 5.10 -9.41 5.57
C ILE A 289 5.45 -9.23 4.09
N THR A 290 4.47 -8.83 3.26
CA THR A 290 4.73 -8.46 1.86
C THR A 290 5.45 -7.13 1.76
N ASP A 291 4.99 -6.14 2.52
CA ASP A 291 5.58 -4.81 2.62
C ASP A 291 7.06 -4.87 3.00
N GLY A 292 7.43 -5.79 3.90
CA GLY A 292 8.81 -6.05 4.32
C GLY A 292 9.15 -5.43 5.67
N MET A 293 8.16 -5.34 6.56
CA MET A 293 8.36 -4.88 7.95
C MET A 293 9.46 -5.70 8.63
N ARG A 294 10.34 -5.04 9.40
CA ARG A 294 11.56 -5.62 10.01
C ARG A 294 12.70 -5.98 9.06
N SER A 295 12.56 -5.78 7.75
CA SER A 295 13.74 -5.76 6.87
C SER A 295 14.70 -4.64 7.31
N SER A 296 16.00 -4.89 7.22
CA SER A 296 17.02 -3.89 7.54
C SER A 296 16.85 -2.62 6.70
N LEU A 297 16.89 -1.45 7.36
CA LEU A 297 16.76 -0.13 6.74
C LEU A 297 17.81 0.07 5.64
N ASN A 298 17.40 0.58 4.47
CA ASN A 298 18.21 0.80 3.27
C ASN A 298 18.85 -0.45 2.65
N ALA A 299 18.61 -1.65 3.21
CA ALA A 299 19.32 -2.85 2.76
C ALA A 299 18.63 -3.53 1.56
N ASN A 300 17.34 -3.22 1.29
CA ASN A 300 16.51 -3.89 0.28
C ASN A 300 16.59 -5.42 0.40
N ARG A 301 16.17 -5.92 1.57
CA ARG A 301 16.22 -7.34 1.98
C ARG A 301 14.83 -7.92 2.27
N ARG A 302 13.80 -7.33 1.67
CA ARG A 302 12.43 -7.86 1.68
C ARG A 302 12.41 -9.10 0.78
N TRP A 303 11.44 -10.00 0.95
CA TRP A 303 11.41 -11.22 0.12
C TRP A 303 11.23 -10.89 -1.37
N THR A 304 10.56 -9.77 -1.67
CA THR A 304 10.38 -9.26 -3.03
C THR A 304 11.69 -8.81 -3.66
N ASP A 305 12.59 -8.17 -2.90
CA ASP A 305 13.94 -7.81 -3.38
C ASP A 305 14.80 -9.04 -3.62
N ALA A 306 14.77 -10.00 -2.68
CA ALA A 306 15.53 -11.24 -2.79
C ALA A 306 15.01 -12.09 -3.97
N LEU A 307 13.70 -12.11 -4.20
CA LEU A 307 13.10 -12.77 -5.36
C LEU A 307 13.52 -12.09 -6.67
N ALA A 308 13.50 -10.75 -6.74
CA ALA A 308 13.93 -10.01 -7.92
C ALA A 308 15.39 -10.31 -8.29
N LYS A 309 16.31 -10.31 -7.31
CA LYS A 309 17.72 -10.69 -7.50
C LYS A 309 17.88 -12.14 -7.97
N ARG A 310 17.06 -13.05 -7.44
CA ARG A 310 17.07 -14.45 -7.88
C ARG A 310 16.53 -14.62 -9.30
N ILE A 311 15.51 -13.86 -9.70
CA ILE A 311 15.00 -13.83 -11.07
C ILE A 311 16.04 -13.26 -12.05
N GLU A 312 16.76 -12.21 -11.66
CA GLU A 312 17.87 -11.67 -12.45
C GLU A 312 18.92 -12.77 -12.70
N LYS A 313 19.39 -13.41 -11.62
CA LYS A 313 20.45 -14.39 -11.66
C LYS A 313 20.07 -15.68 -12.39
N ASP A 314 18.91 -16.25 -12.05
CA ASP A 314 18.55 -17.63 -12.42
C ASP A 314 17.32 -17.69 -13.36
N GLY A 315 16.49 -16.64 -13.34
CA GLY A 315 15.23 -16.53 -14.08
C GLY A 315 15.34 -15.88 -15.46
N GLY A 316 16.51 -15.36 -15.84
CA GLY A 316 16.78 -14.74 -17.14
C GLY A 316 16.59 -13.23 -17.19
N GLY A 317 16.32 -12.57 -16.06
CA GLY A 317 16.37 -11.10 -15.95
C GLY A 317 15.32 -10.31 -16.73
N GLN A 318 14.27 -10.97 -17.24
CA GLN A 318 13.18 -10.34 -18.01
C GLN A 318 11.88 -10.20 -17.20
N THR A 319 11.95 -10.35 -15.88
CA THR A 319 10.78 -10.26 -15.00
C THR A 319 11.11 -9.45 -13.76
N THR A 320 10.30 -8.43 -13.49
CA THR A 320 10.40 -7.61 -12.28
C THR A 320 9.46 -8.12 -11.20
N VAL A 321 9.74 -7.77 -9.95
CA VAL A 321 8.90 -8.03 -8.78
C VAL A 321 8.53 -6.70 -8.13
N VAL A 322 7.29 -6.26 -8.37
CA VAL A 322 6.79 -5.00 -7.82
C VAL A 322 6.10 -5.27 -6.49
N ASN A 323 6.54 -4.62 -5.43
CA ASN A 323 5.96 -4.74 -4.10
C ASN A 323 4.89 -3.66 -3.89
N VAL A 324 3.64 -4.08 -3.69
CA VAL A 324 2.51 -3.20 -3.36
C VAL A 324 1.82 -3.65 -2.06
N GLY A 325 2.60 -4.24 -1.16
CA GLY A 325 2.21 -4.53 0.22
C GLY A 325 1.93 -3.24 1.01
N ILE A 326 1.04 -3.35 1.99
CA ILE A 326 0.79 -2.27 2.97
C ILE A 326 0.80 -2.89 4.36
N SER A 327 1.69 -2.43 5.23
CA SER A 327 1.79 -2.92 6.60
C SER A 327 0.50 -2.72 7.38
N GLY A 328 0.02 -3.80 8.00
CA GLY A 328 -1.26 -3.88 8.71
C GLY A 328 -2.49 -4.04 7.80
N ASN A 329 -2.33 -4.11 6.48
CA ASN A 329 -3.47 -4.21 5.58
C ASN A 329 -4.24 -5.53 5.80
N ARG A 330 -5.53 -5.48 5.48
CA ARG A 330 -6.47 -6.59 5.63
C ARG A 330 -7.10 -6.92 4.28
N LEU A 331 -7.51 -8.15 4.10
CA LEU A 331 -8.21 -8.59 2.90
C LEU A 331 -9.58 -7.93 2.80
N LEU A 332 -10.33 -7.91 3.91
CA LEU A 332 -11.78 -7.64 3.89
C LEU A 332 -12.19 -6.30 4.52
N SER A 333 -11.31 -5.64 5.27
CA SER A 333 -11.65 -4.45 6.06
C SER A 333 -10.68 -3.30 5.85
N ASN A 334 -11.22 -2.10 5.60
CA ASN A 334 -10.44 -0.86 5.59
C ASN A 334 -9.87 -0.59 6.99
N SER A 335 -8.80 0.21 7.08
CA SER A 335 -8.28 0.74 8.33
C SER A 335 -7.95 2.21 8.15
N PRO A 336 -8.16 3.06 9.18
CA PRO A 336 -7.73 4.46 9.13
C PRO A 336 -6.22 4.61 8.99
N CYS A 337 -5.44 3.58 9.36
CA CYS A 337 -3.97 3.60 9.34
C CYS A 337 -3.37 2.68 8.27
N TYR A 338 -4.04 1.58 7.96
CA TYR A 338 -3.52 0.48 7.13
C TYR A 338 -4.19 0.39 5.74
N GLY A 339 -4.84 1.48 5.33
CA GLY A 339 -5.40 1.64 3.99
C GLY A 339 -6.70 0.89 3.74
N GLU A 340 -7.14 0.92 2.49
CA GLU A 340 -8.32 0.20 2.02
C GLU A 340 -8.11 -1.31 2.08
N ALA A 341 -9.19 -2.07 2.30
CA ALA A 341 -9.22 -3.51 2.19
C ALA A 341 -8.62 -3.96 0.84
N LEU A 342 -7.82 -5.02 0.85
CA LEU A 342 -7.12 -5.47 -0.35
C LEU A 342 -8.08 -5.73 -1.50
N VAL A 343 -9.26 -6.31 -1.23
CA VAL A 343 -10.30 -6.54 -2.26
C VAL A 343 -10.74 -5.28 -3.01
N ASN A 344 -10.65 -4.09 -2.38
CA ASN A 344 -11.06 -2.82 -2.97
C ASN A 344 -9.93 -2.13 -3.75
N ARG A 345 -8.68 -2.41 -3.39
CA ARG A 345 -7.49 -1.85 -4.06
C ARG A 345 -6.81 -2.78 -5.05
N PHE A 346 -7.25 -4.03 -5.16
CA PHE A 346 -6.60 -5.07 -5.96
C PHE A 346 -6.44 -4.66 -7.44
N GLU A 347 -7.51 -4.22 -8.09
CA GLU A 347 -7.45 -3.80 -9.49
C GLU A 347 -6.45 -2.65 -9.67
N ARG A 348 -6.54 -1.64 -8.82
CA ARG A 348 -5.74 -0.42 -8.90
C ARG A 348 -4.26 -0.68 -8.63
N ASP A 349 -3.95 -1.36 -7.55
CA ASP A 349 -2.57 -1.49 -7.07
C ASP A 349 -1.83 -2.64 -7.76
N ALA A 350 -2.54 -3.70 -8.17
CA ALA A 350 -1.94 -4.85 -8.84
C ALA A 350 -2.23 -4.92 -10.34
N LEU A 351 -3.51 -4.97 -10.75
CA LEU A 351 -3.85 -5.24 -12.16
C LEU A 351 -3.54 -4.08 -13.12
N ARG A 352 -3.54 -2.82 -12.63
CA ARG A 352 -3.19 -1.62 -13.40
C ARG A 352 -1.69 -1.27 -13.38
N GLN A 353 -0.86 -2.24 -12.97
CA GLN A 353 0.59 -2.16 -13.19
C GLN A 353 0.93 -2.51 -14.66
N TYR A 354 2.13 -2.18 -15.11
CA TYR A 354 2.52 -2.38 -16.50
C TYR A 354 3.08 -3.79 -16.74
N SER A 355 2.61 -4.43 -17.82
CA SER A 355 3.02 -5.76 -18.26
C SER A 355 2.89 -6.86 -17.19
N VAL A 356 1.81 -6.83 -16.42
CA VAL A 356 1.53 -7.83 -15.36
C VAL A 356 1.35 -9.21 -15.98
N ARG A 357 2.19 -10.16 -15.55
CA ARG A 357 2.06 -11.58 -15.89
C ARG A 357 1.37 -12.34 -14.78
N ALA A 358 1.79 -12.07 -13.55
CA ALA A 358 1.38 -12.84 -12.38
C ALA A 358 1.29 -11.96 -11.14
N ILE A 359 0.49 -12.43 -10.19
CA ILE A 359 0.30 -11.82 -8.88
C ILE A 359 0.59 -12.88 -7.81
N VAL A 360 1.34 -12.52 -6.78
CA VAL A 360 1.50 -13.29 -5.55
C VAL A 360 0.76 -12.57 -4.44
N VAL A 361 -0.26 -13.21 -3.87
CA VAL A 361 -1.08 -12.68 -2.78
C VAL A 361 -0.69 -13.35 -1.46
N LEU A 362 -0.28 -12.53 -0.47
CA LEU A 362 -0.11 -12.93 0.94
C LEU A 362 -0.85 -11.94 1.82
N ILE A 363 -2.04 -12.30 2.28
CA ILE A 363 -2.92 -11.41 3.06
C ILE A 363 -3.86 -12.24 3.92
N GLY A 364 -4.25 -11.75 5.09
CA GLY A 364 -5.32 -12.34 5.91
C GLY A 364 -4.96 -12.47 7.39
N ILE A 365 -3.68 -12.42 7.75
CA ILE A 365 -3.26 -12.56 9.14
C ILE A 365 -3.79 -11.42 10.01
N ASN A 366 -3.89 -10.21 9.47
CA ASN A 366 -4.43 -9.05 10.17
C ASN A 366 -5.96 -9.09 10.29
N ASP A 367 -6.67 -9.69 9.33
CA ASP A 367 -8.11 -9.91 9.43
C ASP A 367 -8.43 -10.79 10.65
N ILE A 368 -7.63 -11.85 10.85
CA ILE A 368 -7.72 -12.76 12.00
C ILE A 368 -7.30 -12.05 13.30
N ASN A 369 -6.20 -11.30 13.26
CA ASN A 369 -5.57 -10.78 14.47
C ASN A 369 -6.29 -9.55 15.04
N PHE A 370 -6.63 -8.55 14.21
CA PHE A 370 -7.12 -7.24 14.65
C PHE A 370 -8.57 -7.28 15.17
N ALA A 371 -9.37 -8.25 14.71
CA ALA A 371 -10.72 -8.45 15.22
C ALA A 371 -10.76 -8.70 16.74
N ALA A 372 -9.71 -9.32 17.29
CA ALA A 372 -9.60 -9.67 18.70
C ALA A 372 -8.77 -8.66 19.53
N MET A 373 -8.24 -7.61 18.90
CA MET A 373 -7.54 -6.55 19.64
C MET A 373 -8.55 -5.66 20.36
N PRO A 374 -8.26 -5.19 21.59
CA PRO A 374 -9.13 -4.26 22.29
C PRO A 374 -9.17 -2.92 21.55
N ALA A 375 -10.37 -2.33 21.49
CA ALA A 375 -10.56 -1.00 20.93
C ALA A 375 -9.71 0.03 21.69
N ARG A 376 -9.16 0.98 20.95
CA ARG A 376 -8.28 2.03 21.50
C ARG A 376 -8.99 3.39 21.50
N ALA A 377 -8.79 4.16 22.56
CA ALA A 377 -9.23 5.56 22.58
C ALA A 377 -8.35 6.41 21.64
N GLY A 378 -8.98 7.36 20.93
CA GLY A 378 -8.29 8.20 19.95
C GLY A 378 -8.16 7.52 18.59
N LEU A 379 -6.94 7.41 18.07
CA LEU A 379 -6.68 6.72 16.80
C LEU A 379 -6.63 5.21 17.01
N ASP A 380 -7.72 4.55 16.68
CA ASP A 380 -7.77 3.09 16.59
C ASP A 380 -7.43 2.65 15.16
N CYS A 381 -6.27 2.03 14.99
CA CYS A 381 -5.84 1.52 13.68
C CYS A 381 -6.42 0.16 13.33
N ASP A 382 -6.92 -0.58 14.32
CA ASP A 382 -7.41 -1.96 14.17
C ASP A 382 -8.91 -1.96 13.82
N THR A 383 -9.59 -0.82 14.00
CA THR A 383 -10.99 -0.62 13.61
C THR A 383 -11.24 -0.84 12.10
N PRO A 384 -12.37 -1.45 11.70
CA PRO A 384 -13.34 -2.13 12.56
C PRO A 384 -12.80 -3.47 13.11
N HIS A 385 -13.22 -3.83 14.32
CA HIS A 385 -12.88 -5.13 14.94
C HIS A 385 -13.80 -6.25 14.45
N THR A 386 -13.91 -6.41 13.14
CA THR A 386 -14.81 -7.37 12.49
C THR A 386 -14.26 -8.79 12.60
N GLN A 387 -14.99 -9.67 13.29
CA GLN A 387 -14.65 -11.10 13.36
C GLN A 387 -14.74 -11.75 11.98
N VAL A 388 -13.76 -12.60 11.66
CA VAL A 388 -13.70 -13.36 10.41
C VAL A 388 -13.47 -14.84 10.71
N ASN A 389 -13.94 -15.70 9.81
CA ASN A 389 -13.61 -17.11 9.78
C ASN A 389 -12.89 -17.46 8.47
N ALA A 390 -12.46 -18.72 8.31
CA ALA A 390 -11.77 -19.18 7.11
C ALA A 390 -12.62 -18.96 5.85
N ASP A 391 -13.90 -19.33 5.85
CA ASP A 391 -14.79 -19.17 4.70
C ASP A 391 -14.91 -17.71 4.22
N ALA A 392 -14.90 -16.74 5.15
CA ALA A 392 -14.95 -15.33 4.79
C ALA A 392 -13.70 -14.91 4.01
N LEU A 393 -12.52 -15.36 4.45
CA LEU A 393 -11.25 -15.10 3.77
C LEU A 393 -11.18 -15.83 2.43
N GLU A 394 -11.66 -17.07 2.36
CA GLU A 394 -11.76 -17.84 1.12
C GLU A 394 -12.62 -17.16 0.06
N ARG A 395 -13.80 -16.65 0.44
CA ARG A 395 -14.64 -15.83 -0.45
C ARG A 395 -13.91 -14.55 -0.89
N GLY A 396 -13.12 -13.94 -0.02
CA GLY A 396 -12.26 -12.82 -0.36
C GLY A 396 -11.23 -13.19 -1.44
N TYR A 397 -10.52 -14.30 -1.29
CA TYR A 397 -9.58 -14.79 -2.29
C TYR A 397 -10.24 -15.12 -3.61
N GLN A 398 -11.42 -15.76 -3.60
CA GLN A 398 -12.19 -16.05 -4.82
C GLN A 398 -12.49 -14.77 -5.63
N ARG A 399 -12.76 -13.65 -4.96
CA ARG A 399 -12.95 -12.35 -5.64
C ARG A 399 -11.67 -11.84 -6.29
N LEU A 400 -10.51 -12.02 -5.66
CA LEU A 400 -9.22 -11.64 -6.25
C LEU A 400 -8.90 -12.52 -7.46
N ILE A 401 -9.16 -13.83 -7.33
CA ILE A 401 -8.93 -14.81 -8.39
C ILE A 401 -9.78 -14.47 -9.62
N ALA A 402 -11.08 -14.24 -9.42
CA ALA A 402 -11.98 -13.85 -10.49
C ALA A 402 -11.50 -12.56 -11.20
N GLN A 403 -11.10 -11.53 -10.44
CA GLN A 403 -10.57 -10.29 -11.01
C GLN A 403 -9.28 -10.49 -11.83
N ALA A 404 -8.35 -11.34 -11.33
CA ALA A 404 -7.11 -11.63 -12.04
C ALA A 404 -7.37 -12.39 -13.35
N HIS A 405 -8.21 -13.42 -13.30
CA HIS A 405 -8.56 -14.23 -14.49
C HIS A 405 -9.33 -13.44 -15.54
N GLN A 406 -10.20 -12.51 -15.14
CA GLN A 406 -10.85 -11.57 -16.07
C GLN A 406 -9.87 -10.70 -16.86
N ARG A 407 -8.66 -10.48 -16.33
CA ARG A 407 -7.56 -9.75 -17.00
C ARG A 407 -6.53 -10.69 -17.64
N GLY A 408 -6.76 -12.01 -17.64
CA GLY A 408 -5.81 -13.00 -18.15
C GLY A 408 -4.52 -13.11 -17.32
N VAL A 409 -4.53 -12.63 -16.07
CA VAL A 409 -3.37 -12.62 -15.17
C VAL A 409 -3.39 -13.84 -14.26
N LYS A 410 -2.22 -14.48 -14.09
CA LYS A 410 -2.07 -15.60 -13.16
C LYS A 410 -2.02 -15.12 -11.71
N ILE A 411 -2.63 -15.86 -10.79
CA ILE A 411 -2.64 -15.51 -9.37
C ILE A 411 -2.22 -16.70 -8.51
N TYR A 412 -1.22 -16.46 -7.66
CA TYR A 412 -0.64 -17.43 -6.75
C TYR A 412 -1.00 -17.07 -5.31
N GLY A 413 -1.56 -18.04 -4.59
CA GLY A 413 -1.89 -17.90 -3.18
C GLY A 413 -0.68 -18.27 -2.34
N ALA A 414 -0.22 -17.36 -1.49
CA ALA A 414 0.78 -17.66 -0.49
C ALA A 414 0.11 -17.97 0.85
N THR A 415 0.54 -19.05 1.50
CA THR A 415 0.04 -19.43 2.83
C THR A 415 0.43 -18.38 3.87
N LEU A 416 -0.49 -18.06 4.79
CA LEU A 416 -0.24 -17.21 5.95
C LEU A 416 0.91 -17.77 6.80
N THR A 417 1.90 -16.93 7.11
CA THR A 417 3.07 -17.35 7.89
C THR A 417 2.70 -17.64 9.35
N PRO A 418 3.53 -18.39 10.10
CA PRO A 418 3.40 -18.50 11.54
C PRO A 418 3.46 -17.12 12.20
N ALA A 419 2.64 -16.91 13.22
CA ALA A 419 2.51 -15.61 13.90
C ALA A 419 2.24 -15.75 15.40
N SER A 420 2.52 -16.92 15.98
CA SER A 420 2.36 -17.20 17.42
C SER A 420 0.97 -16.80 17.95
N LEU A 421 -0.07 -17.07 17.17
CA LEU A 421 -1.44 -16.69 17.50
C LEU A 421 -1.99 -17.60 18.64
N PRO A 422 -2.91 -17.08 19.47
CA PRO A 422 -3.69 -17.89 20.39
C PRO A 422 -4.48 -18.99 19.65
N PRO A 423 -4.82 -20.10 20.34
CA PRO A 423 -5.40 -21.31 19.73
C PRO A 423 -6.56 -21.06 18.76
N ASP A 424 -7.55 -20.25 19.15
CA ASP A 424 -8.74 -20.00 18.32
C ASP A 424 -8.41 -19.29 17.00
N ARG A 425 -7.44 -18.37 17.04
CA ARG A 425 -6.99 -17.62 15.86
C ARG A 425 -6.03 -18.43 15.01
N GLU A 426 -5.22 -19.27 15.65
CA GLU A 426 -4.36 -20.24 14.97
C GLU A 426 -5.20 -21.31 14.22
N ALA A 427 -6.33 -21.72 14.78
CA ALA A 427 -7.27 -22.61 14.11
C ALA A 427 -7.81 -21.99 12.80
N ILE A 428 -8.13 -20.69 12.80
CA ILE A 428 -8.54 -19.98 11.58
C ILE A 428 -7.38 -19.91 10.57
N ARG A 429 -6.17 -19.53 11.02
CA ARG A 429 -4.99 -19.43 10.16
C ARG A 429 -4.66 -20.76 9.47
N THR A 430 -4.69 -21.85 10.23
CA THR A 430 -4.39 -23.19 9.72
C THR A 430 -5.50 -23.71 8.79
N ALA A 431 -6.77 -23.43 9.08
CA ALA A 431 -7.88 -23.73 8.16
C ALA A 431 -7.75 -22.99 6.83
N VAL A 432 -7.44 -21.69 6.85
CA VAL A 432 -7.16 -20.88 5.65
C VAL A 432 -6.00 -21.48 4.85
N ASN A 433 -4.90 -21.82 5.52
CA ASN A 433 -3.75 -22.42 4.86
C ASN A 433 -4.04 -23.80 4.26
N ALA A 434 -4.87 -24.61 4.92
CA ALA A 434 -5.33 -25.88 4.38
C ALA A 434 -6.12 -25.65 3.09
N SER A 435 -7.07 -24.71 3.08
CA SER A 435 -7.86 -24.38 1.88
C SER A 435 -7.00 -23.82 0.74
N ILE A 436 -6.04 -22.93 1.03
CA ILE A 436 -5.09 -22.45 0.02
C ILE A 436 -4.36 -23.63 -0.65
N ARG A 437 -3.94 -24.63 0.12
CA ARG A 437 -3.21 -25.81 -0.39
C ARG A 437 -4.09 -26.78 -1.18
N SER A 438 -5.33 -27.02 -0.75
CA SER A 438 -6.17 -28.12 -1.26
C SER A 438 -7.24 -27.69 -2.27
N SER A 439 -7.71 -26.44 -2.23
CA SER A 439 -8.88 -26.00 -3.03
C SER A 439 -8.64 -25.99 -4.54
N CYS A 440 -7.38 -25.95 -4.98
CA CYS A 440 -6.99 -25.74 -6.38
C CYS A 440 -7.59 -24.45 -7.01
N ALA A 441 -8.03 -23.49 -6.18
CA ALA A 441 -8.65 -22.25 -6.65
C ALA A 441 -7.64 -21.26 -7.27
N PHE A 442 -6.42 -21.22 -6.73
CA PHE A 442 -5.32 -20.43 -7.28
C PHE A 442 -4.65 -21.16 -8.44
N ASP A 443 -3.95 -20.42 -9.32
CA ASP A 443 -3.13 -21.01 -10.39
C ASP A 443 -1.90 -21.76 -9.84
N GLY A 444 -1.60 -21.57 -8.55
CA GLY A 444 -0.57 -22.29 -7.80
C GLY A 444 -0.42 -21.74 -6.38
N VAL A 445 0.35 -22.46 -5.56
CA VAL A 445 0.54 -22.16 -4.14
C VAL A 445 2.01 -21.92 -3.84
N ILE A 446 2.30 -20.92 -3.02
CA ILE A 446 3.63 -20.67 -2.45
C ILE A 446 3.55 -20.86 -0.93
N ASP A 447 4.17 -21.93 -0.42
CA ASP A 447 4.03 -22.33 0.97
C ASP A 447 5.04 -21.61 1.89
N PHE A 448 4.79 -20.32 2.15
CA PHE A 448 5.59 -19.53 3.11
C PHE A 448 5.44 -20.02 4.56
N ASP A 449 4.33 -20.68 4.91
CA ASP A 449 4.16 -21.31 6.21
C ASP A 449 5.20 -22.41 6.42
N GLN A 450 5.28 -23.34 5.48
CA GLN A 450 6.28 -24.41 5.49
C GLN A 450 7.71 -23.86 5.45
N ALA A 451 7.96 -22.81 4.66
CA ALA A 451 9.29 -22.23 4.53
C ALA A 451 9.83 -21.65 5.85
N LEU A 452 8.94 -21.16 6.73
CA LEU A 452 9.33 -20.39 7.91
C LEU A 452 9.06 -21.07 9.25
N ARG A 453 8.09 -21.98 9.32
CA ARG A 453 7.65 -22.57 10.59
C ARG A 453 8.70 -23.41 11.28
N ASP A 454 8.72 -23.35 12.60
CA ASP A 454 9.50 -24.29 13.40
C ASP A 454 8.91 -25.71 13.23
N PRO A 455 9.71 -26.71 12.82
CA PRO A 455 9.21 -28.08 12.64
C PRO A 455 8.68 -28.71 13.93
N ALA A 456 9.20 -28.32 15.10
CA ALA A 456 8.75 -28.80 16.40
C ALA A 456 7.57 -27.98 16.95
N GLN A 457 7.42 -26.73 16.53
CA GLN A 457 6.32 -25.84 16.93
C GLN A 457 5.75 -25.07 15.71
N PRO A 458 4.89 -25.71 14.88
CA PRO A 458 4.48 -25.15 13.59
C PRO A 458 3.73 -23.80 13.63
N SER A 459 3.24 -23.37 14.79
CA SER A 459 2.55 -22.09 14.99
C SER A 459 3.51 -20.89 15.15
N VAL A 460 4.82 -21.14 15.31
CA VAL A 460 5.84 -20.10 15.46
C VAL A 460 6.86 -20.11 14.33
N LEU A 461 7.50 -18.97 14.12
CA LEU A 461 8.63 -18.86 13.18
C LEU A 461 9.85 -19.60 13.74
N GLN A 462 10.63 -20.25 12.87
CA GLN A 462 11.97 -20.71 13.26
C GLN A 462 12.77 -19.54 13.80
N ARG A 463 13.47 -19.73 14.92
CA ARG A 463 14.25 -18.67 15.59
C ARG A 463 15.17 -17.88 14.67
N ARG A 464 15.81 -18.53 13.69
CA ARG A 464 16.70 -17.86 12.71
C ARG A 464 15.97 -16.95 11.72
N TYR A 465 14.67 -17.17 11.52
CA TYR A 465 13.82 -16.42 10.61
C TYR A 465 12.95 -15.41 11.33
N ASP A 466 12.85 -15.47 12.66
CA ASP A 466 12.11 -14.52 13.47
C ASP A 466 12.90 -13.21 13.64
N SER A 467 12.24 -12.07 13.44
CA SER A 467 12.79 -10.75 13.75
C SER A 467 12.87 -10.45 15.26
N GLY A 468 12.24 -11.31 16.08
CA GLY A 468 12.10 -11.17 17.52
C GLY A 468 10.73 -10.64 17.96
N ASP A 469 9.82 -10.33 17.02
CA ASP A 469 8.44 -9.96 17.33
C ASP A 469 7.43 -11.10 17.10
N HIS A 470 7.92 -12.28 16.72
CA HIS A 470 7.15 -13.51 16.57
C HIS A 470 6.09 -13.50 15.46
N VAL A 471 6.09 -12.47 14.62
CA VAL A 471 5.16 -12.30 13.48
C VAL A 471 5.92 -12.03 12.19
N HIS A 472 6.88 -11.11 12.22
CA HIS A 472 7.58 -10.67 11.02
C HIS A 472 8.89 -11.42 10.82
N PRO A 473 9.18 -11.85 9.57
CA PRO A 473 10.47 -12.40 9.23
C PRO A 473 11.63 -11.42 9.46
N SER A 474 12.78 -11.94 9.85
CA SER A 474 14.08 -11.28 9.74
C SER A 474 14.55 -11.23 8.28
N ASP A 475 15.66 -10.54 7.99
CA ASP A 475 16.31 -10.58 6.67
C ASP A 475 16.54 -12.03 6.18
N ALA A 476 16.91 -12.94 7.08
CA ALA A 476 17.11 -14.36 6.75
C ALA A 476 15.78 -15.07 6.44
N GLY A 477 14.72 -14.75 7.18
CA GLY A 477 13.37 -15.25 6.90
C GLY A 477 12.85 -14.76 5.54
N TYR A 478 13.04 -13.48 5.22
CA TYR A 478 12.68 -12.95 3.90
C TYR A 478 13.47 -13.59 2.75
N ALA A 479 14.75 -13.90 2.95
CA ALA A 479 15.52 -14.67 1.98
C ALA A 479 14.98 -16.11 1.81
N ALA A 480 14.55 -16.76 2.90
CA ALA A 480 13.93 -18.09 2.85
C ALA A 480 12.58 -18.07 2.11
N MET A 481 11.76 -17.05 2.32
CA MET A 481 10.52 -16.84 1.55
C MET A 481 10.82 -16.71 0.05
N ALA A 482 11.77 -15.85 -0.31
CA ALA A 482 12.16 -15.69 -1.72
C ALA A 482 12.61 -17.03 -2.33
N ALA A 483 13.38 -17.83 -1.59
CA ALA A 483 13.83 -19.15 -2.02
C ALA A 483 12.67 -20.16 -2.24
N ALA A 484 11.58 -20.04 -1.47
CA ALA A 484 10.42 -20.92 -1.59
C ALA A 484 9.54 -20.66 -2.84
N VAL A 485 9.65 -19.49 -3.46
CA VAL A 485 8.92 -19.19 -4.69
C VAL A 485 9.49 -20.05 -5.84
N PRO A 486 8.69 -20.80 -6.62
CA PRO A 486 9.20 -21.50 -7.80
C PRO A 486 9.40 -20.52 -8.97
N LEU A 487 10.62 -20.40 -9.50
CA LEU A 487 10.90 -19.41 -10.55
C LEU A 487 10.15 -19.71 -11.83
N GLU A 488 10.10 -20.97 -12.25
CA GLU A 488 9.42 -21.45 -13.45
C GLU A 488 7.95 -21.04 -13.50
N VAL A 489 7.32 -20.92 -12.33
CA VAL A 489 5.92 -20.55 -12.14
C VAL A 489 5.72 -19.04 -12.33
N VAL A 490 6.63 -18.21 -11.82
CA VAL A 490 6.49 -16.74 -11.84
C VAL A 490 7.10 -16.08 -13.08
N VAL A 491 8.19 -16.61 -13.65
CA VAL A 491 8.81 -16.10 -14.88
C VAL A 491 8.24 -16.78 -16.13
N GLY A 492 7.65 -17.97 -15.97
CA GLY A 492 6.90 -18.65 -17.02
C GLY A 492 7.73 -19.11 -18.21
N ARG A 493 8.82 -19.82 -17.93
CA ARG A 493 9.49 -20.63 -18.95
C ARG A 493 8.51 -21.70 -19.42
N GLY A 494 8.09 -21.64 -20.68
CA GLY A 494 7.46 -22.77 -21.35
C GLY A 494 8.35 -24.00 -21.16
N LYS A 495 7.75 -25.18 -21.02
CA LYS A 495 8.49 -26.44 -21.05
C LYS A 495 9.38 -26.43 -22.30
N SER A 496 10.68 -26.15 -22.12
CA SER A 496 11.67 -26.55 -23.11
C SER A 496 11.60 -28.06 -23.11
N GLY A 497 11.05 -28.62 -24.18
CA GLY A 497 10.91 -30.06 -24.34
C GLY A 497 12.25 -30.74 -24.04
N GLN A 498 12.20 -31.66 -23.08
CA GLN A 498 13.09 -32.82 -23.09
C GLN A 498 12.29 -33.98 -23.65
#